data_AF-A0A1G3QMW6-F1
#
_entry.id   AF-A0A1G3QMW6-F1
#
_cell.length_a   1.000
_cell.length_b   1.000
_cell.length_c   1.000
_cell.angle_alpha   90.00
_cell.angle_beta   90.00
_cell.angle_gamma   90.00
#
_symmetry.space_group_name_H-M   'P 1'
#
loop_
_entity.id
_entity.type
_entity.pdbx_description
1 polymer ?
#
loop_
_entity_poly.entity_id
_entity_poly.type
_entity_poly.pdbx_seq_one_letter_code
_entity_poly.pdbx_strand_id
1 'polypeptide(L)'
;MIDFIYNLLAAIGYTHPLHPPFTHIPMGMTIGAFLFILASFKREELEKTAFYCLILALIFAPVVSILGLMDWQHRYLGAWRPLIIAKMILAVVFIILLALAVYLRYKEKAGKKALILVYALCLATATALGYIGGQLVFG
;
A
#
# COMPACT_ATOMS: atom_id res chain seq x y z
N MET A 1 -18.84 6.24 16.22
CA MET A 1 -19.13 6.07 14.77
C MET A 1 -18.42 4.86 14.19
N ILE A 2 -17.12 4.69 14.42
CA ILE A 2 -16.35 3.52 13.94
C ILE A 2 -16.90 2.21 14.51
N ASP A 3 -17.25 2.15 15.80
CA ASP A 3 -17.77 0.93 16.45
C ASP A 3 -19.08 0.42 15.86
N PHE A 4 -19.88 1.28 15.22
CA PHE A 4 -21.09 0.85 14.52
C PHE A 4 -20.74 -0.12 13.37
N ILE A 5 -19.69 0.19 12.60
CA ILE A 5 -19.22 -0.65 11.49
C ILE A 5 -18.73 -2.00 12.03
N TYR A 6 -17.94 -1.98 13.10
CA TYR A 6 -17.44 -3.22 13.72
C TYR A 6 -18.56 -4.08 14.30
N ASN A 7 -19.55 -3.47 14.97
CA ASN A 7 -20.70 -4.20 15.53
C ASN A 7 -21.58 -4.81 14.44
N LEU A 8 -21.79 -4.11 13.33
CA LEU A 8 -22.53 -4.63 12.18
C LEU A 8 -21.83 -5.84 11.55
N LEU A 9 -20.50 -5.75 11.39
CA LEU A 9 -19.69 -6.85 10.87
C LEU A 9 -19.62 -8.03 11.86
N ALA A 10 -19.53 -7.75 13.16
CA ALA A 10 -19.56 -8.76 14.19
C ALA A 10 -20.91 -9.52 14.22
N ALA A 11 -22.03 -8.85 13.94
CA ALA A 11 -23.34 -9.47 13.86
C ALA A 11 -23.45 -10.53 12.74
N ILE A 12 -22.63 -10.43 11.70
CA ILE A 12 -22.51 -11.42 10.63
C ILE A 12 -21.29 -12.36 10.80
N GLY A 13 -20.64 -12.32 11.98
CA GLY A 13 -19.52 -13.20 12.32
C GLY A 13 -18.12 -12.69 11.95
N TYR A 14 -17.98 -11.47 11.44
CA TYR A 14 -16.69 -10.90 11.08
C TYR A 14 -16.12 -10.04 12.23
N THR A 15 -15.08 -10.56 12.91
CA THR A 15 -14.43 -9.90 14.07
C THR A 15 -12.95 -9.59 13.84
N HIS A 16 -12.50 -9.76 12.60
CA HIS A 16 -11.13 -9.50 12.17
C HIS A 16 -10.91 -8.01 11.86
N PRO A 17 -9.65 -7.53 11.86
CA PRO A 17 -9.34 -6.19 11.39
C PRO A 17 -9.78 -5.98 9.92
N LEU A 18 -10.12 -4.74 9.57
CA LEU A 18 -10.64 -4.38 8.25
C LEU A 18 -9.54 -4.20 7.21
N HIS A 19 -8.38 -3.65 7.59
CA HIS A 19 -7.33 -3.32 6.64
C HIS A 19 -6.65 -4.53 5.98
N PRO A 20 -6.39 -5.69 6.65
CA PRO A 20 -5.55 -6.73 6.06
C PRO A 20 -6.08 -7.29 4.73
N PRO A 21 -7.37 -7.64 4.56
CA PRO A 21 -7.89 -8.06 3.25
C PRO A 21 -7.64 -7.04 2.15
N PHE A 22 -7.77 -5.74 2.45
CA PHE A 22 -7.58 -4.68 1.48
C PHE A 22 -6.11 -4.39 1.20
N THR A 23 -5.18 -4.69 2.11
CA THR A 23 -3.73 -4.52 1.87
C THR A 23 -3.22 -5.32 0.67
N HIS A 24 -3.86 -6.45 0.35
CA HIS A 24 -3.47 -7.27 -0.80
C HIS A 24 -3.52 -6.51 -2.12
N ILE A 25 -4.42 -5.54 -2.27
CA ILE A 25 -4.57 -4.77 -3.51
C ILE A 25 -3.36 -3.88 -3.76
N PRO A 26 -3.04 -2.85 -2.94
CA PRO A 26 -1.89 -2.01 -3.21
C PRO A 26 -0.57 -2.78 -3.16
N MET A 27 -0.44 -3.79 -2.29
CA MET A 27 0.76 -4.62 -2.22
C MET A 27 0.98 -5.42 -3.51
N GLY A 28 -0.04 -6.17 -3.95
CA GLY A 28 0.02 -6.97 -5.18
C GLY A 28 0.21 -6.10 -6.42
N MET A 29 -0.47 -4.95 -6.48
CA MET A 29 -0.31 -3.99 -7.56
C MET A 29 1.09 -3.38 -7.61
N THR A 30 1.69 -3.03 -6.46
CA THR A 30 3.08 -2.53 -6.44
C THR A 30 4.08 -3.59 -6.87
N ILE A 31 3.92 -4.84 -6.44
CA ILE A 31 4.75 -5.97 -6.91
C ILE A 31 4.60 -6.14 -8.42
N GLY A 32 3.36 -6.20 -8.92
CA GLY A 32 3.07 -6.32 -10.34
C GLY A 32 3.65 -5.17 -11.16
N ALA A 33 3.51 -3.93 -10.68
CA ALA A 33 4.09 -2.76 -11.33
C ALA A 33 5.62 -2.88 -11.49
N PHE A 34 6.31 -3.30 -10.44
CA PHE A 34 7.76 -3.49 -10.48
C PHE A 34 8.17 -4.62 -11.43
N LEU A 35 7.47 -5.75 -11.43
CA LEU A 35 7.77 -6.85 -12.34
C LEU A 35 7.50 -6.49 -13.81
N PHE A 36 6.39 -5.79 -14.10
CA PHE A 36 6.04 -5.39 -15.46
C PHE A 36 6.98 -4.33 -16.03
N ILE A 37 7.48 -3.37 -15.22
CA ILE A 37 8.46 -2.39 -15.71
C ILE A 37 9.81 -3.04 -16.03
N LEU A 38 10.18 -4.12 -15.35
CA LEU A 38 11.37 -4.92 -15.72
C LEU A 38 11.11 -5.77 -16.96
N ALA A 39 9.94 -6.40 -17.06
CA ALA A 39 9.57 -7.18 -18.23
C ALA A 39 9.44 -6.31 -19.50
N SER A 40 9.21 -5.01 -19.35
CA SER A 40 9.11 -4.08 -20.48
C SER A 40 10.42 -3.78 -21.20
N PHE A 41 11.57 -4.30 -20.74
CA PHE A 41 12.78 -4.35 -21.56
C PHE A 41 12.67 -5.36 -22.71
N LYS A 42 11.82 -6.39 -22.57
CA LYS A 42 11.58 -7.40 -23.62
C LYS A 42 10.27 -7.14 -24.39
N ARG A 43 9.27 -6.54 -23.74
CA ARG A 43 7.95 -6.25 -24.32
C ARG A 43 7.45 -4.88 -23.88
N GLU A 44 7.64 -3.88 -24.72
CA GLU A 44 7.36 -2.46 -24.37
C GLU A 44 5.93 -2.23 -23.88
N GLU A 45 4.95 -2.97 -24.40
CA GLU A 45 3.54 -2.91 -23.98
C GLU A 45 3.32 -3.10 -22.46
N LEU A 46 4.18 -3.90 -21.81
CA LEU A 46 4.10 -4.17 -20.38
C LEU A 46 4.39 -2.92 -19.52
N GLU A 47 5.02 -1.90 -20.10
CA GLU A 47 5.25 -0.63 -19.43
C GLU A 47 3.92 0.08 -19.10
N LYS A 48 2.92 -0.05 -19.97
CA LYS A 48 1.58 0.49 -19.75
C LYS A 48 0.85 -0.28 -18.64
N THR A 49 0.99 -1.60 -18.62
CA THR A 49 0.47 -2.45 -17.53
C THR A 49 1.09 -2.08 -16.19
N ALA A 50 2.42 -1.87 -16.15
CA ALA A 50 3.13 -1.44 -14.95
C ALA A 50 2.57 -0.13 -14.38
N PHE A 51 2.30 0.83 -15.27
CA PHE A 51 1.70 2.11 -14.90
C PHE A 51 0.28 1.96 -14.36
N TYR A 52 -0.57 1.14 -14.97
CA TYR A 52 -1.93 0.90 -14.48
C TYR A 52 -1.97 0.20 -13.13
N CYS A 53 -1.06 -0.73 -12.88
CA CYS A 53 -0.87 -1.30 -11.55
C CYS A 53 -0.56 -0.21 -10.51
N LEU A 54 0.35 0.73 -10.80
CA LEU A 54 0.62 1.84 -9.88
C LEU A 54 -0.58 2.73 -9.62
N ILE A 55 -1.40 3.04 -10.63
CA ILE A 55 -2.61 3.84 -10.45
C ILE A 55 -3.56 3.11 -9.48
N LEU A 56 -3.79 1.82 -9.66
CA LEU A 56 -4.64 1.03 -8.76
C LEU A 56 -4.06 0.97 -7.34
N ALA A 57 -2.73 0.81 -7.21
CA ALA A 57 -2.07 0.88 -5.92
C ALA A 57 -2.28 2.24 -5.23
N LEU A 58 -2.15 3.34 -5.98
CA LEU A 58 -2.34 4.70 -5.48
C LEU A 58 -3.78 4.97 -5.03
N ILE A 59 -4.77 4.42 -5.73
CA ILE A 59 -6.20 4.57 -5.36
C ILE A 59 -6.48 3.82 -4.05
N PHE A 60 -5.97 2.60 -3.91
CA PHE A 60 -6.29 1.76 -2.75
C PHE A 60 -5.39 1.99 -1.54
N ALA A 61 -4.18 2.54 -1.69
CA ALA A 61 -3.30 2.83 -0.55
C ALA A 61 -3.94 3.79 0.49
N PRO A 62 -4.62 4.90 0.09
CA PRO A 62 -5.40 5.72 1.01
C PRO A 62 -6.56 4.96 1.66
N VAL A 63 -7.30 4.16 0.89
CA VAL A 63 -8.42 3.35 1.41
C VAL A 63 -7.94 2.42 2.51
N VAL A 64 -6.88 1.66 2.24
CA VAL A 64 -6.25 0.76 3.23
C VAL A 64 -5.71 1.51 4.44
N SER A 65 -5.15 2.71 4.23
CA SER A 65 -4.63 3.53 5.34
C SER A 65 -5.74 4.02 6.26
N ILE A 66 -6.89 4.41 5.71
CA ILE A 66 -8.09 4.78 6.49
C ILE A 66 -8.60 3.57 7.28
N LEU A 67 -8.71 2.40 6.65
CA LEU A 67 -9.09 1.17 7.36
C LEU A 67 -8.08 0.83 8.47
N GLY A 68 -6.80 1.04 8.24
CA GLY A 68 -5.75 0.85 9.24
C GLY A 68 -5.87 1.80 10.42
N LEU A 69 -6.26 3.06 10.18
CA LEU A 69 -6.57 4.02 11.25
C LEU A 69 -7.80 3.60 12.06
N MET A 70 -8.83 3.08 11.39
CA MET A 70 -10.01 2.54 12.07
C MET A 70 -9.67 1.34 12.94
N ASP A 71 -8.85 0.42 12.44
CA ASP A 71 -8.38 -0.75 13.20
C ASP A 71 -7.50 -0.33 14.38
N TRP A 72 -6.65 0.68 14.19
CA TRP A 72 -5.83 1.26 15.25
C TRP A 72 -6.69 1.82 16.38
N GLN A 73 -7.71 2.63 16.04
CA GLN A 73 -8.59 3.21 17.05
C GLN A 73 -9.43 2.16 17.75
N HIS A 74 -10.03 1.22 17.02
CA HIS A 74 -10.93 0.20 17.59
C HIS A 74 -10.17 -0.85 18.42
N ARG A 75 -9.04 -1.36 17.91
CA ARG A 75 -8.36 -2.52 18.51
C ARG A 75 -7.22 -2.15 19.47
N TYR A 76 -6.56 -1.02 19.23
CA TYR A 76 -5.45 -0.55 20.06
C TYR A 76 -5.83 0.66 20.92
N LEU A 77 -7.11 1.07 20.93
CA LEU A 77 -7.62 2.22 21.69
C LEU A 77 -6.84 3.52 21.41
N GLY A 78 -6.29 3.66 20.20
CA GLY A 78 -5.47 4.81 19.85
C GLY A 78 -4.07 4.82 20.48
N ALA A 79 -3.56 3.67 20.95
CA ALA A 79 -2.25 3.61 21.58
C ALA A 79 -1.11 3.89 20.59
N TRP A 80 -0.21 4.80 20.95
CA TRP A 80 0.96 5.17 20.17
C TRP A 80 2.15 4.28 20.49
N ARG A 81 2.24 3.14 19.80
CA ARG A 81 3.38 2.21 19.91
C ARG A 81 4.42 2.49 18.81
N PRO A 82 5.72 2.26 19.05
CA PRO A 82 6.76 2.55 18.06
C PRO A 82 6.50 1.92 16.68
N LEU A 83 6.09 0.64 16.64
CA LEU A 83 5.76 -0.06 15.39
C LEU A 83 4.51 0.50 14.70
N ILE A 84 3.52 0.98 15.46
CA ILE A 84 2.32 1.61 14.89
C ILE A 84 2.68 2.95 14.26
N ILE A 85 3.47 3.77 14.96
CA ILE A 85 3.97 5.05 14.43
C ILE A 85 4.78 4.80 13.16
N ALA A 86 5.69 3.82 13.16
CA ALA A 86 6.47 3.45 12.00
C ALA A 86 5.58 3.06 10.80
N LYS A 87 4.51 2.29 11.01
CA LYS A 87 3.55 1.97 9.95
C LYS A 87 2.83 3.20 9.42
N MET A 88 2.40 4.12 10.27
CA MET A 88 1.72 5.34 9.82
C MET A 88 2.65 6.20 8.95
N ILE A 89 3.90 6.39 9.38
CA ILE A 89 4.90 7.13 8.59
C ILE A 89 5.15 6.43 7.26
N LEU A 90 5.39 5.12 7.27
CA LEU A 90 5.64 4.36 6.04
C LEU A 90 4.44 4.35 5.10
N ALA A 91 3.20 4.36 5.61
CA ALA A 91 2.00 4.44 4.79
C ALA A 91 1.92 5.78 4.04
N VAL A 92 2.22 6.89 4.74
CA VAL A 92 2.29 8.22 4.11
C VAL A 92 3.42 8.28 3.07
N VAL A 93 4.61 7.80 3.41
CA VAL A 93 5.74 7.72 2.48
C VAL A 93 5.38 6.89 1.25
N PHE A 94 4.73 5.75 1.44
CA PHE A 94 4.30 4.88 0.35
C PHE A 94 3.31 5.58 -0.59
N ILE A 95 2.31 6.28 -0.06
CA ILE A 95 1.35 7.05 -0.87
C ILE A 95 2.05 8.15 -1.65
N ILE A 96 2.99 8.88 -1.03
CA ILE A 96 3.77 9.94 -1.70
C ILE A 96 4.63 9.35 -2.82
N LEU A 97 5.30 8.22 -2.58
CA LEU A 97 6.11 7.54 -3.59
C LEU A 97 5.26 7.05 -4.76
N LEU A 98 4.09 6.47 -4.49
CA LEU A 98 3.14 6.07 -5.55
C LEU A 98 2.66 7.28 -6.36
N ALA A 99 2.30 8.38 -5.69
CA ALA A 99 1.88 9.62 -6.35
C ALA A 99 3.01 10.21 -7.21
N LEU A 100 4.24 10.22 -6.70
CA LEU A 100 5.42 10.65 -7.44
C LEU A 100 5.68 9.76 -8.65
N ALA A 101 5.61 8.43 -8.49
CA ALA A 101 5.81 7.48 -9.58
C ALA A 101 4.78 7.67 -10.71
N VAL A 102 3.50 7.82 -10.33
CA VAL A 102 2.40 8.09 -11.27
C VAL A 102 2.61 9.45 -11.95
N TYR A 103 2.97 10.49 -11.20
CA TYR A 103 3.21 11.83 -11.75
C TYR A 103 4.38 11.86 -12.73
N LEU A 104 5.53 11.29 -12.36
CA LEU A 104 6.73 11.24 -13.21
C LEU A 104 6.44 10.48 -14.51
N ARG A 105 5.69 9.39 -14.43
CA ARG A 105 5.30 8.62 -15.61
C ARG A 105 4.30 9.39 -16.47
N TYR A 106 3.23 9.94 -15.87
CA TYR A 106 2.18 10.65 -16.60
C TYR A 106 2.68 11.90 -17.31
N LYS A 107 3.66 12.61 -16.73
CA LYS A 107 4.28 13.79 -17.32
C LYS A 107 5.51 13.48 -18.19
N GLU A 108 5.86 12.20 -18.34
CA GLU A 108 7.06 11.75 -19.06
C GLU A 108 8.35 12.45 -18.58
N LYS A 109 8.40 12.79 -17.28
CA LYS A 109 9.49 13.58 -16.67
C LYS A 109 10.69 12.76 -16.24
N ALA A 110 10.62 11.43 -16.36
CA ALA A 110 11.66 10.53 -15.91
C ALA A 110 11.93 9.44 -16.97
N GLY A 111 13.20 9.22 -17.25
CA GLY A 111 13.63 8.09 -18.08
C GLY A 111 13.36 6.75 -17.38
N LYS A 112 13.36 5.67 -18.17
CA LYS A 112 13.01 4.31 -17.70
C LYS A 112 13.79 3.85 -16.46
N LYS A 113 15.09 4.11 -16.40
CA LYS A 113 15.93 3.75 -15.23
C LYS A 113 15.49 4.46 -13.94
N ALA A 114 15.16 5.75 -14.03
CA ALA A 114 14.67 6.52 -12.89
C ALA A 114 13.28 6.03 -12.45
N LEU A 115 12.39 5.69 -13.39
CA LEU A 115 11.09 5.08 -13.07
C LEU A 115 11.27 3.74 -12.34
N ILE A 116 12.15 2.86 -12.83
CA ILE A 116 12.45 1.58 -12.17
C ILE A 116 12.92 1.80 -10.73
N LEU A 117 13.78 2.80 -10.49
CA LEU A 117 14.23 3.13 -9.14
C LEU A 117 13.06 3.54 -8.24
N VAL A 118 12.17 4.41 -8.71
CA VAL A 118 11.00 4.84 -7.91
C VAL A 118 10.04 3.68 -7.66
N TYR A 119 9.85 2.78 -8.63
CA TYR A 119 9.00 1.59 -8.47
C TYR A 119 9.63 0.62 -7.45
N ALA A 120 10.96 0.47 -7.46
CA ALA A 120 11.70 -0.32 -6.48
C ALA A 120 11.56 0.27 -5.07
N LEU A 121 11.62 1.60 -4.94
CA LEU A 121 11.39 2.27 -3.65
C LEU A 121 9.96 2.03 -3.15
N CYS A 122 8.95 2.11 -4.02
CA CYS A 122 7.57 1.76 -3.67
C CYS A 122 7.49 0.32 -3.14
N LEU A 123 8.12 -0.64 -3.84
CA LEU A 123 8.17 -2.04 -3.44
C LEU A 123 8.89 -2.24 -2.09
N ALA A 124 9.99 -1.54 -1.87
CA ALA A 124 10.72 -1.59 -0.60
C ALA A 124 9.88 -1.08 0.56
N THR A 125 9.18 0.05 0.39
CA THR A 125 8.27 0.60 1.41
C THR A 125 7.08 -0.32 1.67
N ALA A 126 6.48 -0.89 0.62
CA ALA A 126 5.42 -1.90 0.73
C ALA A 126 5.90 -3.12 1.53
N THR A 127 7.09 -3.63 1.23
CA THR A 127 7.68 -4.78 1.92
C THR A 127 7.94 -4.46 3.40
N ALA A 128 8.45 -3.27 3.72
CA ALA A 128 8.65 -2.82 5.10
C ALA A 128 7.33 -2.70 5.87
N LEU A 129 6.26 -2.18 5.24
CA LEU A 129 4.91 -2.14 5.83
C LEU A 129 4.38 -3.53 6.18
N GLY A 130 4.62 -4.51 5.29
CA GLY A 130 4.29 -5.92 5.50
C GLY A 130 5.08 -6.55 6.63
N TYR A 131 6.40 -6.35 6.65
CA TYR A 131 7.30 -6.85 7.69
C TYR A 131 6.90 -6.33 9.09
N ILE A 132 6.69 -5.02 9.24
CA ILE A 132 6.26 -4.43 10.52
C ILE A 132 4.86 -4.90 10.91
N GLY A 133 3.98 -5.15 9.91
CA GLY A 133 2.69 -5.81 10.15
C GLY A 133 2.85 -7.20 10.76
N GLY A 134 3.76 -8.00 10.22
CA GLY A 134 4.10 -9.31 10.78
C GLY A 134 4.66 -9.21 12.20
N GLN A 135 5.58 -8.27 12.45
CA GLN A 135 6.15 -8.04 13.79
C GLN A 135 5.09 -7.61 14.81
N LEU A 136 4.08 -6.82 14.43
CA LEU A 136 3.00 -6.45 15.34
C LEU A 136 2.11 -7.64 15.76
N VAL A 137 2.03 -8.69 14.94
CA VAL A 137 1.16 -9.85 15.18
C VAL A 137 1.93 -11.01 15.81
N PHE A 138 3.18 -11.23 15.40
CA PHE A 138 3.96 -12.42 15.73
C PHE A 138 5.26 -12.12 16.49
N GLY A 139 5.63 -10.85 16.64
CA GLY A 139 6.86 -10.42 17.30
C GLY A 139 6.71 -10.07 18.77
#